data_AF-A0A0D0ACE2-F1
#
_entry.id   AF-A0A0D0ACE2-F1
#
_cell.length_a   1.000
_cell.length_b   1.000
_cell.length_c   1.000
_cell.angle_alpha   90.00
_cell.angle_beta   90.00
_cell.angle_gamma   90.00
#
_symmetry.space_group_name_H-M   'P 1'
#
loop_
_entity.id
_entity.type
_entity.pdbx_description
1 polymer ?
#
loop_
_entity_poly.entity_id
_entity_poly.type
_entity_poly.pdbx_seq_one_letter_code
_entity_poly.pdbx_strand_id
1 'polypeptide(L)'
;MHSSKRASELICPMPNYSMLSKYHAALDELECLVVMRLFELLKLLLSGTGYKLRQQISKVLQRRSEAIRNAINRYNTQATSLIPPRPKIVWKDIADYTFLGEFDLLRDSRADIQDKDWARPAHREATTKYFKLCRAPFEMSAVINDLVNADPLLASELKHQWCSRAATNAVHIYRLDQIERLFGFSGTRGIGTRLADPAFRRPNGASFGDLCHRNLMILKRLTVKNTK
;
A
#
# COMPACT_ATOMS: atom_id res chain seq x y z
N MET A 1 -0.28 -39.63 -45.57
CA MET A 1 -1.15 -39.31 -44.41
C MET A 1 -0.39 -38.37 -43.49
N HIS A 2 -1.02 -37.23 -43.20
CA HIS A 2 -0.71 -36.26 -42.13
C HIS A 2 0.68 -35.61 -42.10
N SER A 3 0.83 -34.65 -43.02
CA SER A 3 1.78 -33.55 -42.93
C SER A 3 1.52 -32.72 -41.66
N SER A 4 2.57 -32.54 -40.87
CA SER A 4 2.63 -31.66 -39.70
C SER A 4 2.23 -30.23 -40.09
N LYS A 5 1.02 -29.82 -39.72
CA LYS A 5 0.54 -28.44 -39.72
C LYS A 5 -0.08 -28.19 -38.34
N ARG A 6 0.74 -27.81 -37.36
CA ARG A 6 0.33 -27.10 -36.13
C ARG A 6 1.56 -26.75 -35.29
N ALA A 7 2.26 -25.69 -35.68
CA ALA A 7 3.24 -25.01 -34.83
C ALA A 7 3.40 -23.54 -35.25
N SER A 8 2.30 -22.90 -35.63
CA SER A 8 2.26 -21.47 -35.94
C SER A 8 1.08 -20.82 -35.22
N GLU A 9 1.00 -21.01 -33.91
CA GLU A 9 0.04 -20.30 -33.06
C GLU A 9 0.77 -19.73 -31.83
N LEU A 10 0.79 -18.39 -31.80
CA LEU A 10 0.89 -17.53 -30.61
C LEU A 10 2.25 -17.39 -29.91
N ILE A 11 3.25 -16.86 -30.63
CA ILE A 11 4.24 -15.99 -29.99
C ILE A 11 3.58 -14.62 -29.84
N CYS A 12 2.92 -14.38 -28.71
CA CYS A 12 2.59 -13.00 -28.32
C CYS A 12 3.92 -12.25 -28.17
N PRO A 13 4.17 -11.17 -28.93
CA PRO A 13 5.39 -10.40 -28.77
C PRO A 13 5.40 -9.84 -27.35
N MET A 14 6.34 -10.31 -26.53
CA MET A 14 6.57 -9.75 -25.20
C MET A 14 6.82 -8.24 -25.39
N PRO A 15 6.03 -7.35 -24.77
CA PRO A 15 6.21 -5.93 -24.93
C PRO A 15 7.63 -5.57 -24.50
N ASN A 16 8.34 -4.83 -25.36
CA ASN A 16 9.70 -4.38 -25.08
C ASN A 16 9.69 -3.56 -23.78
N TYR A 17 10.15 -4.17 -22.69
CA TYR A 17 10.10 -3.63 -21.33
C TYR A 17 10.67 -2.21 -21.23
N SER A 18 11.67 -1.89 -22.06
CA SER A 18 12.26 -0.54 -22.15
C SER A 18 11.26 0.51 -22.66
N MET A 19 10.41 0.18 -23.64
CA MET A 19 9.42 1.11 -24.21
C MET A 19 8.28 1.36 -23.22
N LEU A 20 7.83 0.31 -22.54
CA LEU A 20 6.79 0.41 -21.51
C LEU A 20 7.24 1.26 -20.32
N SER A 21 8.50 1.08 -19.88
CA SER A 21 9.08 1.90 -18.81
C SER A 21 9.19 3.38 -19.18
N LYS A 22 9.62 3.70 -20.41
CA LYS A 22 9.67 5.08 -20.90
C LYS A 22 8.28 5.71 -21.00
N TYR A 23 7.29 4.93 -21.42
CA TYR A 23 5.90 5.36 -21.42
C TYR A 23 5.39 5.65 -20.01
N HIS A 24 5.58 4.73 -19.06
CA HIS A 24 5.17 4.95 -17.67
C HIS A 24 5.87 6.17 -17.05
N ALA A 25 7.18 6.35 -17.29
CA ALA A 25 7.90 7.52 -16.80
C ALA A 25 7.36 8.84 -17.37
N ALA A 26 7.06 8.89 -18.68
CA ALA A 26 6.46 10.06 -19.31
C ALA A 26 5.02 10.32 -18.81
N LEU A 27 4.29 9.26 -18.49
CA LEU A 27 2.96 9.31 -17.91
C LEU A 27 3.03 9.86 -16.47
N ASP A 28 3.85 9.27 -15.60
CA ASP A 28 4.06 9.72 -14.21
C ASP A 28 4.49 11.19 -14.13
N GLU A 29 5.37 11.64 -15.04
CA GLU A 29 5.80 13.05 -15.14
C GLU A 29 4.60 13.96 -15.45
N LEU A 30 3.76 13.58 -16.42
CA LEU A 30 2.55 14.31 -16.78
C LEU A 30 1.56 14.37 -15.61
N GLU A 31 1.34 13.24 -14.92
CA GLU A 31 0.42 13.19 -13.78
C GLU A 31 0.84 14.13 -12.67
N CYS A 32 2.11 14.06 -12.28
CA CYS A 32 2.68 14.88 -11.22
C CYS A 32 2.45 16.37 -11.51
N LEU A 33 2.74 16.80 -12.74
CA LEU A 33 2.56 18.20 -13.14
C LEU A 33 1.09 18.65 -13.15
N VAL A 34 0.15 17.80 -13.58
CA VAL A 34 -1.28 18.12 -13.58
C VAL A 34 -1.80 18.24 -12.14
N VAL A 35 -1.48 17.28 -11.28
CA VAL A 35 -1.84 17.30 -9.85
C VAL A 35 -1.29 18.56 -9.19
N MET A 36 -0.02 18.86 -9.42
CA MET A 36 0.62 20.07 -8.94
C MET A 36 -0.08 21.36 -9.43
N ARG A 37 -0.54 21.42 -10.69
CA ARG A 37 -1.30 22.58 -11.22
C ARG A 37 -2.66 22.73 -10.52
N LEU A 38 -3.40 21.64 -10.32
CA LEU A 38 -4.69 21.65 -9.65
C LEU A 38 -4.57 22.15 -8.20
N PHE A 39 -3.55 21.72 -7.47
CA PHE A 39 -3.28 22.23 -6.13
C PHE A 39 -2.87 23.71 -6.11
N GLU A 40 -2.17 24.20 -7.13
CA GLU A 40 -1.88 25.64 -7.26
C GLU A 40 -3.13 26.47 -7.55
N LEU A 41 -4.01 25.98 -8.41
CA LEU A 41 -5.31 26.61 -8.66
C LEU A 41 -6.14 26.65 -7.37
N LEU A 42 -6.21 25.55 -6.63
CA LEU A 42 -6.89 25.50 -5.34
C LEU A 42 -6.31 26.51 -4.34
N LYS A 43 -4.98 26.63 -4.26
CA LYS A 43 -4.31 27.63 -3.42
C LYS A 43 -4.65 29.07 -3.82
N LEU A 44 -4.83 29.35 -5.11
CA LEU A 44 -5.26 30.68 -5.58
C LEU A 44 -6.68 31.02 -5.12
N LEU A 45 -7.55 30.01 -5.04
CA LEU A 45 -8.95 30.16 -4.62
C LEU A 45 -9.13 30.31 -3.10
N LEU A 46 -8.11 30.01 -2.29
CA LEU A 46 -8.18 30.15 -0.83
C LEU A 46 -8.16 31.62 -0.39
N SER A 47 -9.09 31.97 0.50
CA SER A 47 -9.13 33.25 1.22
C SER A 47 -7.94 33.39 2.17
N GLY A 48 -7.47 34.63 2.41
CA GLY A 48 -6.28 34.90 3.24
C GLY A 48 -4.93 34.85 2.51
N THR A 49 -4.91 34.64 1.20
CA THR A 49 -3.69 34.72 0.38
C THR A 49 -3.33 36.19 0.06
N GLY A 50 -2.23 36.69 0.65
CA GLY A 50 -1.73 38.04 0.39
C GLY A 50 -1.33 38.28 -1.08
N TYR A 51 -1.39 39.53 -1.53
CA TYR A 51 -1.14 39.91 -2.93
C TYR A 51 0.18 39.38 -3.51
N LYS A 52 1.28 39.48 -2.76
CA LYS A 52 2.60 38.97 -3.18
C LYS A 52 2.59 37.45 -3.41
N LEU A 53 1.89 36.70 -2.58
CA LEU A 53 1.76 35.25 -2.72
C LEU A 53 0.93 34.89 -3.96
N ARG A 54 -0.18 35.60 -4.21
CA ARG A 54 -0.99 35.42 -5.43
C ARG A 54 -0.16 35.65 -6.69
N GLN A 55 0.65 36.70 -6.72
CA GLN A 55 1.55 36.97 -7.86
C GLN A 55 2.57 35.84 -8.09
N GLN A 56 3.11 35.24 -7.02
CA GLN A 56 3.99 34.09 -7.16
C GLN A 56 3.24 32.86 -7.69
N ILE A 57 2.05 32.56 -7.16
CA ILE A 57 1.21 31.46 -7.62
C ILE A 57 0.90 31.61 -9.12
N SER A 58 0.51 32.80 -9.58
CA SER A 58 0.26 33.06 -11.01
C SER A 58 1.50 32.80 -11.88
N LYS A 59 2.69 33.24 -11.44
CA LYS A 59 3.94 32.96 -12.17
C LYS A 59 4.26 31.47 -12.22
N VAL A 60 4.05 30.74 -11.12
CA VAL A 60 4.30 29.29 -11.10
C VAL A 60 3.29 28.55 -11.96
N LEU A 61 2.00 28.95 -11.95
CA LEU A 61 0.97 28.40 -12.82
C LEU A 61 1.32 28.54 -14.31
N GLN A 62 1.88 29.69 -14.72
CA GLN A 62 2.31 29.89 -16.09
C GLN A 62 3.46 28.95 -16.47
N ARG A 63 4.50 28.85 -15.62
CA ARG A 63 5.60 27.91 -15.83
C ARG A 63 5.13 26.46 -15.85
N ARG A 64 4.20 26.10 -14.97
CA ARG A 64 3.64 24.76 -14.89
C ARG A 64 2.80 24.42 -16.12
N SER A 65 2.03 25.36 -16.63
CA SER A 65 1.28 25.18 -17.87
C SER A 65 2.21 24.86 -19.05
N GLU A 66 3.36 25.51 -19.12
CA GLU A 66 4.37 25.22 -20.14
C GLU A 66 5.04 23.85 -19.94
N ALA A 67 5.37 23.50 -18.69
CA ALA A 67 5.90 22.18 -18.35
C ALA A 67 4.92 21.06 -18.75
N ILE A 68 3.63 21.23 -18.49
CA ILE A 68 2.60 20.26 -18.87
C ILE A 68 2.52 20.12 -20.39
N ARG A 69 2.57 21.21 -21.18
CA ARG A 69 2.59 21.11 -22.65
C ARG A 69 3.77 20.27 -23.15
N ASN A 70 4.94 20.47 -22.55
CA ASN A 70 6.12 19.67 -22.88
C ASN A 70 5.97 18.20 -22.46
N ALA A 71 5.38 17.94 -21.29
CA ALA A 71 5.09 16.58 -20.82
C ALA A 71 4.06 15.86 -21.71
N ILE A 72 3.02 16.56 -22.18
CA ILE A 72 2.05 16.02 -23.16
C ILE A 72 2.76 15.58 -24.43
N ASN A 73 3.69 16.39 -24.95
CA ASN A 73 4.44 16.04 -26.15
C ASN A 73 5.30 14.77 -25.93
N ARG A 74 5.95 14.66 -24.78
CA ARG A 74 6.73 13.47 -24.39
C ARG A 74 5.84 12.24 -24.28
N TYR A 75 4.71 12.35 -23.58
CA TYR A 75 3.72 11.29 -23.47
C TYR A 75 3.21 10.84 -24.84
N ASN A 76 2.76 11.77 -25.70
CA ASN A 76 2.22 11.45 -27.01
C ASN A 76 3.25 10.76 -27.92
N THR A 77 4.54 11.12 -27.79
CA THR A 77 5.65 10.48 -28.51
C THR A 77 5.82 9.02 -28.07
N GLN A 78 5.82 8.76 -26.76
CA GLN A 78 5.94 7.39 -26.23
C GLN A 78 4.68 6.56 -26.47
N ALA A 79 3.49 7.16 -26.32
CA ALA A 79 2.19 6.53 -26.54
C ALA A 79 2.01 6.00 -27.97
N THR A 80 2.54 6.72 -28.97
CA THR A 80 2.53 6.30 -30.39
C THR A 80 3.53 5.16 -30.64
N SER A 81 4.58 5.06 -29.83
CA SER A 81 5.64 4.05 -29.97
C SER A 81 5.26 2.68 -29.38
N LEU A 82 4.13 2.58 -28.66
CA LEU A 82 3.63 1.34 -28.10
C LEU A 82 2.78 0.53 -29.09
N ILE A 83 2.74 -0.79 -28.89
CA ILE A 83 1.89 -1.72 -29.62
C ILE A 83 0.99 -2.42 -28.59
N PRO A 84 -0.33 -2.16 -28.54
CA PRO A 84 -1.09 -1.22 -29.37
C PRO A 84 -0.83 0.27 -29.00
N PRO A 85 -1.05 1.20 -29.95
CA PRO A 85 -0.89 2.63 -29.69
C PRO A 85 -1.93 3.12 -28.68
N ARG A 86 -1.51 3.99 -27.75
CA ARG A 86 -2.37 4.59 -26.72
C ARG A 86 -3.01 5.89 -27.21
N PRO A 87 -4.18 6.30 -26.65
CA PRO A 87 -4.83 7.56 -27.03
C PRO A 87 -3.92 8.76 -26.73
N LYS A 88 -3.90 9.72 -27.66
CA LYS A 88 -3.17 10.98 -27.50
C LYS A 88 -3.97 11.94 -26.63
N ILE A 89 -3.27 12.75 -25.85
CA ILE A 89 -3.88 13.77 -24.99
C ILE A 89 -3.67 15.14 -25.62
N VAL A 90 -4.71 15.97 -25.60
CA VAL A 90 -4.63 17.36 -26.04
C VAL A 90 -4.61 18.27 -24.82
N TRP A 91 -3.91 19.41 -24.93
CA TRP A 91 -3.84 20.40 -23.85
C TRP A 91 -5.23 20.88 -23.39
N LYS A 92 -6.20 20.97 -24.30
CA LYS A 92 -7.57 21.40 -23.99
C LYS A 92 -8.21 20.51 -22.92
N ASP A 93 -8.09 19.20 -23.10
CA ASP A 93 -8.62 18.20 -22.17
C ASP A 93 -8.06 18.39 -20.76
N ILE A 94 -6.79 18.80 -20.63
CA ILE A 94 -6.14 19.05 -19.33
C ILE A 94 -6.45 20.43 -18.78
N ALA A 95 -6.58 21.43 -19.65
CA ALA A 95 -6.80 22.81 -19.26
C ALA A 95 -8.11 22.98 -18.49
N ASP A 96 -9.12 22.20 -18.91
CA ASP A 96 -10.50 22.23 -18.40
C ASP A 96 -10.66 21.49 -17.06
N TYR A 97 -9.67 20.70 -16.62
CA TYR A 97 -9.74 20.03 -15.34
C TYR A 97 -9.77 21.02 -14.18
N THR A 98 -10.78 20.85 -13.32
CA THR A 98 -10.93 21.59 -12.07
C THR A 98 -10.75 20.69 -10.85
N PHE A 99 -11.01 19.38 -11.01
CA PHE A 99 -10.93 18.39 -9.94
C PHE A 99 -10.01 17.23 -10.31
N LEU A 100 -9.37 16.63 -9.29
CA LEU A 100 -8.46 15.49 -9.48
C LEU A 100 -9.15 14.25 -10.06
N GLY A 101 -10.45 14.09 -9.78
CA GLY A 101 -11.25 12.96 -10.26
C GLY A 101 -11.61 13.03 -11.75
N GLU A 102 -11.44 14.17 -12.42
CA GLU A 102 -11.65 14.30 -13.87
C GLU A 102 -10.44 13.79 -14.68
N PHE A 103 -9.31 13.54 -14.00
CA PHE A 103 -8.08 13.11 -14.63
C PHE A 103 -8.01 11.57 -14.71
N ASP A 104 -8.76 11.00 -15.65
CA ASP A 104 -8.85 9.56 -15.88
C ASP A 104 -7.53 8.91 -16.33
N LEU A 105 -6.56 9.71 -16.80
CA LEU A 105 -5.22 9.23 -17.16
C LEU A 105 -4.48 8.59 -15.97
N LEU A 106 -4.83 8.98 -14.73
CA LEU A 106 -4.33 8.38 -13.49
C LEU A 106 -4.69 6.89 -13.35
N ARG A 107 -5.68 6.42 -14.12
CA ARG A 107 -6.17 5.04 -14.08
C ARG A 107 -5.36 4.13 -14.99
N ASP A 108 -4.80 4.67 -16.07
CA ASP A 108 -4.06 3.90 -17.08
C ASP A 108 -2.61 3.58 -16.66
N SER A 109 -2.04 4.34 -15.73
CA SER A 109 -0.66 4.15 -15.23
C SER A 109 -0.54 3.14 -14.10
N ARG A 110 -1.60 3.00 -13.31
CA ARG A 110 -1.59 2.18 -12.10
C ARG A 110 -2.06 0.79 -12.47
N ALA A 111 -1.13 -0.16 -12.52
CA ALA A 111 -1.47 -1.57 -12.38
C ALA A 111 -2.45 -1.67 -11.20
N ASP A 112 -3.69 -2.12 -11.47
CA ASP A 112 -4.83 -1.91 -10.56
C ASP A 112 -4.42 -2.22 -9.12
N ILE A 113 -4.19 -1.16 -8.35
CA ILE A 113 -3.69 -1.27 -6.99
C ILE A 113 -4.80 -1.90 -6.14
N GLN A 114 -6.07 -1.74 -6.53
CA GLN A 114 -7.21 -2.30 -5.83
C GLN A 114 -7.20 -3.83 -5.87
N ASP A 115 -6.61 -4.42 -6.92
CA ASP A 115 -6.40 -5.86 -7.04
C ASP A 115 -5.22 -6.38 -6.22
N LYS A 116 -4.38 -5.50 -5.68
CA LYS A 116 -3.28 -5.93 -4.81
C LYS A 116 -3.81 -6.31 -3.44
N ASP A 117 -3.32 -7.43 -2.92
CA ASP A 117 -3.73 -7.93 -1.60
C ASP A 117 -3.59 -6.89 -0.49
N TRP A 118 -2.55 -6.06 -0.51
CA TRP A 118 -2.35 -5.03 0.51
C TRP A 118 -3.33 -3.85 0.42
N ALA A 119 -4.02 -3.64 -0.70
CA ALA A 119 -5.02 -2.58 -0.85
C ALA A 119 -6.39 -2.99 -0.31
N ARG A 120 -6.67 -4.29 -0.19
CA ARG A 120 -7.92 -4.84 0.34
C ARG A 120 -8.12 -4.35 1.79
N PRO A 121 -9.29 -3.78 2.15
CA PRO A 121 -9.54 -3.22 3.49
C PRO A 121 -9.22 -4.20 4.62
N ALA A 122 -9.65 -5.46 4.50
CA ALA A 122 -9.39 -6.50 5.49
C ALA A 122 -7.88 -6.72 5.74
N HIS A 123 -7.06 -6.67 4.69
CA HIS A 123 -5.62 -6.87 4.79
C HIS A 123 -4.93 -5.63 5.37
N ARG A 124 -5.38 -4.42 5.04
CA ARG A 124 -4.90 -3.18 5.67
C ARG A 124 -5.16 -3.16 7.17
N GLU A 125 -6.35 -3.57 7.58
CA GLU A 125 -6.71 -3.68 8.99
C GLU A 125 -5.85 -4.73 9.71
N ALA A 126 -5.69 -5.90 9.11
CA ALA A 126 -4.85 -6.96 9.67
C ALA A 126 -3.39 -6.52 9.81
N THR A 127 -2.84 -5.87 8.78
CA THR A 127 -1.49 -5.31 8.77
C THR A 127 -1.31 -4.25 9.86
N THR A 128 -2.27 -3.35 10.01
CA THR A 128 -2.26 -2.33 11.07
C THR A 128 -2.28 -2.96 12.45
N LYS A 129 -3.15 -3.95 12.69
CA LYS A 129 -3.21 -4.69 13.96
C LYS A 129 -1.90 -5.42 14.23
N TYR A 130 -1.33 -6.07 13.21
CA TYR A 130 -0.05 -6.77 13.29
C TYR A 130 1.09 -5.83 13.71
N PHE A 131 1.26 -4.70 13.02
CA PHE A 131 2.33 -3.77 13.36
C PHE A 131 2.14 -3.12 14.73
N LYS A 132 0.89 -2.80 15.13
CA LYS A 132 0.60 -2.35 16.50
C LYS A 132 1.02 -3.40 17.53
N LEU A 133 0.70 -4.68 17.31
CA LEU A 133 1.12 -5.77 18.20
C LEU A 133 2.64 -5.95 18.24
N CYS A 134 3.33 -5.87 17.11
CA CYS A 134 4.79 -5.96 17.05
C CYS A 134 5.48 -4.79 17.78
N ARG A 135 4.88 -3.59 17.72
CA ARG A 135 5.42 -2.36 18.30
C ARG A 135 5.12 -2.24 19.80
N ALA A 136 3.99 -2.77 20.26
CA ALA A 136 3.51 -2.64 21.63
C ALA A 136 4.54 -2.99 22.73
N PRO A 137 5.37 -4.04 22.63
CA PRO A 137 6.39 -4.33 23.66
C PRO A 137 7.43 -3.22 23.80
N PHE A 138 7.85 -2.63 22.67
CA PHE A 138 8.82 -1.53 22.67
C PHE A 138 8.21 -0.27 23.26
N GLU A 139 6.99 0.09 22.84
CA GLU A 139 6.27 1.25 23.38
C GLU A 139 6.02 1.10 24.89
N MET A 140 5.61 -0.09 25.34
CA MET A 140 5.43 -0.35 26.77
C MET A 140 6.75 -0.22 27.55
N SER A 141 7.85 -0.76 27.01
CA SER A 141 9.14 -0.65 27.67
C SER A 141 9.64 0.80 27.76
N ALA A 142 9.39 1.60 26.72
CA ALA A 142 9.74 3.02 26.71
C ALA A 142 8.95 3.78 27.77
N VAL A 143 7.62 3.61 27.81
CA VAL A 143 6.75 4.26 28.81
C VAL A 143 7.14 3.86 30.24
N ILE A 144 7.43 2.58 30.49
CA ILE A 144 7.89 2.14 31.82
C ILE A 144 9.21 2.82 32.19
N ASN A 145 10.18 2.87 31.27
CA ASN A 145 11.48 3.50 31.53
C ASN A 145 11.35 5.00 31.81
N ASP A 146 10.47 5.70 31.10
CA ASP A 146 10.21 7.12 31.35
C ASP A 146 9.59 7.33 32.74
N LEU A 147 8.67 6.45 33.13
CA LEU A 147 7.99 6.51 34.43
C LEU A 147 8.89 6.12 35.61
N VAL A 148 9.95 5.33 35.42
CA VAL A 148 10.87 4.96 36.51
C VAL A 148 11.42 6.19 37.24
N ASN A 149 11.65 7.30 36.53
CA ASN A 149 12.18 8.52 37.14
C ASN A 149 11.07 9.48 37.64
N ALA A 150 9.86 9.42 37.08
CA ALA A 150 8.77 10.33 37.41
C ALA A 150 7.83 9.77 38.50
N ASP A 151 7.48 8.49 38.40
CA ASP A 151 6.64 7.75 39.35
C ASP A 151 7.03 6.26 39.36
N PRO A 152 7.95 5.86 40.26
CA PRO A 152 8.43 4.49 40.36
C PRO A 152 7.34 3.47 40.71
N LEU A 153 6.32 3.88 41.47
CA LEU A 153 5.24 2.98 41.90
C LEU A 153 4.34 2.63 40.71
N LEU A 154 3.96 3.64 39.91
CA LEU A 154 3.20 3.44 38.69
C LEU A 154 3.99 2.61 37.66
N ALA A 155 5.29 2.86 37.51
CA ALA A 155 6.15 2.06 36.62
C ALA A 155 6.17 0.58 37.02
N SER A 156 6.27 0.27 38.32
CA SER A 156 6.25 -1.09 38.85
C SER A 156 4.90 -1.79 38.59
N GLU A 157 3.80 -1.10 38.83
CA GLU A 157 2.45 -1.66 38.62
C GLU A 157 2.18 -1.91 37.12
N LEU A 158 2.54 -0.97 36.24
CA LEU A 158 2.42 -1.13 34.80
C LEU A 158 3.25 -2.31 34.27
N LYS A 159 4.46 -2.49 34.80
CA LYS A 159 5.31 -3.64 34.48
C LYS A 159 4.66 -4.95 34.92
N HIS A 160 4.14 -5.00 36.14
CA HIS A 160 3.46 -6.17 36.67
C HIS A 160 2.23 -6.55 35.83
N GLN A 161 1.36 -5.58 35.49
CA GLN A 161 0.18 -5.82 34.65
C GLN A 161 0.55 -6.27 33.24
N TRP A 162 1.57 -5.67 32.63
CA TRP A 162 2.04 -6.08 31.31
C TRP A 162 2.55 -7.53 31.31
N CYS A 163 3.37 -7.90 32.30
CA CYS A 163 3.86 -9.27 32.46
C CYS A 163 2.72 -10.28 32.66
N SER A 164 1.74 -9.97 33.50
CA SER A 164 0.57 -10.82 33.73
C SER A 164 -0.26 -11.05 32.45
N ARG A 165 -0.51 -9.97 31.69
CA ARG A 165 -1.21 -10.04 30.40
C ARG A 165 -0.41 -10.82 29.36
N ALA A 166 0.90 -10.61 29.29
CA ALA A 166 1.77 -11.34 28.37
C ALA A 166 1.77 -12.85 28.67
N ALA A 167 1.77 -13.25 29.95
CA ALA A 167 1.68 -14.65 30.36
C ALA A 167 0.33 -15.27 29.96
N THR A 168 -0.77 -14.58 30.21
CA THR A 168 -2.12 -15.00 29.80
C THR A 168 -2.20 -15.16 28.27
N ASN A 169 -1.71 -14.17 27.53
CA ASN A 169 -1.66 -14.22 26.06
C ASN A 169 -0.82 -15.39 25.55
N ALA A 170 0.31 -15.70 26.19
CA ALA A 170 1.15 -16.85 25.83
C ALA A 170 0.39 -18.18 25.99
N VAL A 171 -0.38 -18.34 27.07
CA VAL A 171 -1.22 -19.52 27.27
C VAL A 171 -2.32 -19.62 26.20
N HIS A 172 -2.96 -18.50 25.85
CA HIS A 172 -3.98 -18.49 24.81
C HIS A 172 -3.41 -18.84 23.44
N ILE A 173 -2.27 -18.26 23.06
CA ILE A 173 -1.58 -18.57 21.81
C ILE A 173 -1.23 -20.06 21.75
N TYR A 174 -0.65 -20.60 22.83
CA TYR A 174 -0.33 -22.02 22.93
C TYR A 174 -1.56 -22.91 22.79
N ARG A 175 -2.68 -22.58 23.44
CA ARG A 175 -3.93 -23.35 23.32
C ARG A 175 -4.50 -23.29 21.90
N LEU A 176 -4.45 -22.14 21.24
CA LEU A 176 -4.85 -22.01 19.84
C LEU A 176 -3.97 -22.86 18.91
N ASP A 177 -2.65 -22.90 19.14
CA ASP A 177 -1.74 -23.80 18.42
C ASP A 177 -2.11 -25.28 18.62
N GLN A 178 -2.53 -25.69 19.83
CA GLN A 178 -2.94 -27.07 20.09
C GLN A 178 -4.26 -27.42 19.39
N ILE A 179 -5.25 -26.53 19.43
CA ILE A 179 -6.56 -26.74 18.79
C ILE A 179 -6.39 -26.95 17.27
N GLU A 180 -5.52 -26.15 16.66
CA GLU A 180 -5.23 -26.25 15.23
C GLU A 180 -4.62 -27.61 14.83
N ARG A 181 -3.85 -28.22 15.73
CA ARG A 181 -3.21 -29.52 15.50
C ARG A 181 -4.13 -30.72 15.70
N LEU A 182 -5.36 -30.50 16.17
CA LEU A 182 -6.31 -31.58 16.38
C LEU A 182 -6.71 -32.21 15.03
N PHE A 183 -6.76 -33.54 15.01
CA PHE A 183 -7.23 -34.28 13.85
C PHE A 183 -8.71 -33.93 13.58
N GLY A 184 -9.01 -33.47 12.35
CA GLY A 184 -10.35 -33.02 11.96
C GLY A 184 -10.62 -31.52 12.17
N PHE A 185 -9.65 -30.73 12.64
CA PHE A 185 -9.79 -29.27 12.67
C PHE A 185 -9.86 -28.72 11.23
N SER A 186 -10.96 -28.01 10.92
CA SER A 186 -11.24 -27.46 9.58
C SER A 186 -11.10 -25.93 9.50
N GLY A 187 -10.59 -25.29 10.56
CA GLY A 187 -10.40 -23.84 10.62
C GLY A 187 -9.14 -23.38 9.89
N THR A 188 -9.14 -22.15 9.38
CA THR A 188 -7.97 -21.53 8.76
C THR A 188 -7.37 -20.46 9.66
N ARG A 189 -6.04 -20.45 9.83
CA ARG A 189 -5.31 -19.27 10.33
C ARG A 189 -5.41 -18.15 9.30
N GLY A 190 -6.44 -17.35 9.44
CA GLY A 190 -6.72 -16.25 8.54
C GLY A 190 -7.58 -15.21 9.22
N ILE A 191 -7.84 -14.13 8.50
CA ILE A 191 -8.72 -13.06 8.97
C ILE A 191 -10.12 -13.66 9.14
N GLY A 192 -10.56 -13.77 10.40
CA GLY A 192 -11.92 -14.19 10.72
C GLY A 192 -12.91 -13.19 10.13
N THR A 193 -13.73 -13.64 9.18
CA THR A 193 -14.77 -12.81 8.56
C THR A 193 -16.07 -12.99 9.35
N ARG A 194 -16.69 -11.88 9.78
CA ARG A 194 -18.02 -11.93 10.40
C ARG A 194 -19.03 -12.38 9.34
N LEU A 195 -19.76 -13.47 9.58
CA LEU A 195 -20.73 -14.10 8.66
C LEU A 195 -21.99 -13.26 8.35
N ALA A 196 -21.96 -11.94 8.58
CA ALA A 196 -23.08 -11.03 8.34
C ALA A 196 -22.84 -10.04 7.18
N ASP A 197 -21.75 -10.16 6.43
CA ASP A 197 -21.46 -9.29 5.28
C ASP A 197 -21.83 -9.98 3.95
N PRO A 198 -22.90 -9.56 3.26
CA PRO A 198 -23.40 -10.21 2.04
C PRO A 198 -22.54 -9.96 0.79
N ALA A 199 -21.49 -9.14 0.86
CA ALA A 199 -20.78 -8.66 -0.34
C ALA A 199 -19.59 -9.51 -0.82
N PHE A 200 -19.20 -10.60 -0.15
CA PHE A 200 -17.95 -11.30 -0.49
C PHE A 200 -18.13 -12.76 -0.95
N ARG A 201 -17.93 -13.00 -2.26
CA ARG A 201 -17.68 -14.35 -2.82
C ARG A 201 -16.19 -14.68 -2.73
N ARG A 202 -15.86 -15.84 -2.14
CA ARG A 202 -14.49 -16.36 -1.99
C ARG A 202 -13.81 -16.57 -3.36
N PRO A 203 -12.55 -16.13 -3.56
CA PRO A 203 -11.65 -16.75 -4.53
C PRO A 203 -11.04 -18.01 -3.91
N ASN A 204 -11.09 -19.11 -4.63
CA ASN A 204 -10.50 -20.39 -4.23
C ASN A 204 -8.97 -20.31 -4.22
N GLY A 205 -8.31 -20.71 -3.12
CA GLY A 205 -6.98 -21.33 -3.20
C GLY A 205 -5.73 -20.52 -2.87
N ALA A 206 -5.74 -19.52 -1.96
CA ALA A 206 -4.49 -18.89 -1.51
C ALA A 206 -4.10 -19.33 -0.09
N SER A 207 -3.08 -20.20 0.01
CA SER A 207 -2.43 -20.54 1.28
C SER A 207 -1.31 -19.53 1.59
N PHE A 208 -1.38 -18.88 2.74
CA PHE A 208 -0.32 -18.02 3.27
C PHE A 208 0.72 -18.87 4.02
N GLY A 209 1.41 -19.74 3.27
CA GLY A 209 2.58 -20.46 3.78
C GLY A 209 3.75 -19.48 3.97
N ASP A 210 4.53 -19.70 5.03
CA ASP A 210 5.88 -19.18 5.24
C ASP A 210 6.06 -17.78 5.84
N LEU A 211 5.61 -17.57 7.09
CA LEU A 211 6.20 -16.53 7.96
C LEU A 211 6.34 -16.92 9.45
N CYS A 212 6.17 -18.20 9.81
CA CYS A 212 6.22 -18.63 11.22
C CYS A 212 7.57 -19.18 11.73
N HIS A 213 8.68 -19.03 11.01
CA HIS A 213 9.96 -19.60 11.47
C HIS A 213 10.81 -18.66 12.37
N ARG A 214 10.55 -17.35 12.40
CA ARG A 214 11.42 -16.40 13.13
C ARG A 214 11.07 -16.16 14.60
N ASN A 215 9.83 -16.40 15.04
CA ASN A 215 9.42 -16.09 16.41
C ASN A 215 9.71 -17.21 17.44
N LEU A 216 9.97 -18.44 16.99
CA LEU A 216 10.32 -19.55 17.89
C LEU A 216 11.73 -19.40 18.51
N MET A 217 12.63 -18.63 17.88
CA MET A 217 13.98 -18.40 18.41
C MET A 217 14.06 -17.31 19.48
N ILE A 218 13.15 -16.32 19.46
CA ILE A 218 13.16 -15.23 20.45
C ILE A 218 12.56 -15.71 21.78
N LEU A 219 11.53 -16.55 21.74
CA LEU A 219 10.92 -17.10 22.96
C LEU A 219 11.83 -18.14 23.66
N LYS A 220 12.60 -18.95 22.92
CA LYS A 220 13.60 -19.87 23.52
C LYS A 220 14.78 -19.15 24.18
N ARG A 221 15.13 -17.94 23.75
CA ARG A 221 16.21 -17.14 24.38
C ARG A 221 15.81 -16.49 25.70
N LEU A 222 14.51 -16.27 25.92
CA LEU A 222 14.00 -15.66 27.16
C LEU A 222 13.75 -16.69 28.25
N THR A 223 13.48 -17.96 27.92
CA THR A 223 13.30 -19.03 28.91
C THR A 223 14.62 -19.54 29.50
N VAL A 224 15.73 -19.48 28.76
CA VAL A 224 17.06 -19.94 29.24
C VAL A 224 17.75 -18.95 30.18
N LYS A 225 17.35 -17.66 30.17
CA LYS A 225 17.95 -16.63 31.03
C LYS A 225 17.32 -16.51 32.43
N ASN A 226 16.24 -17.23 32.71
CA ASN A 226 15.53 -17.21 34.01
C ASN A 226 15.79 -18.45 34.88
N THR A 227 16.79 -19.27 34.52
CA THR A 227 17.24 -20.40 35.33
C THR A 227 18.75 -20.32 35.55
N LYS A 228 19.20 -19.28 36.27
CA LYS A 228 20.47 -19.24 37.03
C LYS A 228 20.33 -18.25 38.16
#